data_AF-A0A2E2BG52-F1
#
_entry.id   AF-A0A2E2BG52-F1
#
_cell.length_a   1.000
_cell.length_b   1.000
_cell.length_c   1.000
_cell.angle_alpha   90.00
_cell.angle_beta   90.00
_cell.angle_gamma   90.00
#
_symmetry.space_group_name_H-M   'P 1'
#
loop_
_entity.id
_entity.type
_entity.pdbx_description
1 polymer ?
#
loop_
_entity_poly.entity_id
_entity_poly.type
_entity_poly.pdbx_seq_one_letter_code
_entity_poly.pdbx_strand_id
1 'polypeptide(L)'
;MKKKSPKHPRLYLSEKFVDSSDKKTFKYLSNDFIDNQRLEKEEVVDKNDYSIFDKNCQEYDKLNKFIKIQKIVLKKHKKDRNYDAENIVKSSINLMENFKKDFDSWFKKNKI
;
A
#
# COMPACT_ATOMS: atom_id res chain seq x y z
N MET A 1 10.10 -13.09 -20.33
CA MET A 1 10.20 -12.54 -18.96
C MET A 1 8.84 -12.62 -18.30
N LYS A 2 8.70 -13.28 -17.13
CA LYS A 2 7.45 -13.22 -16.36
C LYS A 2 7.22 -11.77 -15.92
N LYS A 3 6.09 -11.16 -16.30
CA LYS A 3 5.74 -9.81 -15.83
C LYS A 3 5.68 -9.86 -14.31
N LYS A 4 6.53 -9.09 -13.62
CA LYS A 4 6.44 -8.96 -12.16
C LYS A 4 5.08 -8.32 -11.87
N SER A 5 4.25 -9.01 -11.09
CA SER A 5 3.00 -8.42 -10.61
C SER A 5 3.33 -7.14 -9.86
N PRO A 6 2.60 -6.04 -10.11
CA PRO A 6 2.81 -4.81 -9.36
C PRO A 6 2.61 -5.12 -7.87
N LYS A 7 3.61 -4.81 -7.04
CA LYS A 7 3.47 -4.93 -5.59
C LYS A 7 2.45 -3.89 -5.13
N HIS A 8 1.44 -4.34 -4.39
CA HIS A 8 0.49 -3.45 -3.77
C HIS A 8 1.17 -2.60 -2.69
N PRO A 9 0.70 -1.37 -2.45
CA PRO A 9 1.22 -0.52 -1.39
C PRO A 9 1.14 -1.18 -0.01
N ARG A 10 2.08 -0.85 0.88
CA ARG A 10 2.15 -1.34 2.26
C ARG A 10 2.20 -0.17 3.24
N LEU A 11 1.46 -0.25 4.34
CA LEU A 11 1.55 0.74 5.40
C LEU A 11 2.34 0.17 6.57
N TYR A 12 3.55 0.67 6.79
CA TYR A 12 4.42 0.27 7.90
C TYR A 12 3.94 0.93 9.21
N LEU A 13 3.74 0.11 10.24
CA LEU A 13 3.13 0.51 11.52
C LEU A 13 4.18 0.68 12.62
N SER A 14 5.15 -0.22 12.70
CA SER A 14 6.18 -0.23 13.73
C SER A 14 7.46 -0.90 13.24
N GLU A 15 8.56 -0.58 13.91
CA GLU A 15 9.86 -1.22 13.72
C GLU A 15 10.37 -1.70 15.08
N LYS A 16 10.99 -2.88 15.08
CA LYS A 16 11.64 -3.45 16.26
C LYS A 16 13.04 -3.91 15.88
N PHE A 17 14.03 -3.50 16.66
CA PHE A 17 15.38 -4.03 16.52
C PHE A 17 15.44 -5.42 17.13
N VAL A 18 16.11 -6.34 16.46
CA VAL A 18 16.36 -7.67 16.99
C VAL A 18 17.71 -7.63 17.69
N ASP A 19 17.69 -7.66 19.02
CA ASP A 19 18.90 -7.53 19.85
C ASP A 19 19.99 -8.52 19.40
N SER A 20 21.22 -8.03 19.32
CA SER A 20 22.42 -8.77 18.85
C SER A 20 22.47 -9.11 17.36
N SER A 21 21.56 -8.59 16.52
CA SER A 21 21.65 -8.72 15.07
C SER A 21 21.59 -7.36 14.36
N ASP A 22 22.26 -7.23 13.21
CA ASP A 22 22.15 -6.07 12.33
C ASP A 22 20.82 -6.05 11.55
N LYS A 23 19.74 -6.53 12.17
CA LYS A 23 18.41 -6.65 11.57
C LYS A 23 17.36 -5.89 12.36
N LYS A 24 16.35 -5.42 11.65
CA LYS A 24 15.12 -4.89 12.21
C LYS A 24 13.91 -5.55 11.56
N THR A 25 12.87 -5.76 12.35
CA THR A 25 11.59 -6.29 11.91
C THR A 25 10.61 -5.13 11.77
N PHE A 26 10.05 -5.00 10.59
CA PHE A 26 8.96 -4.08 10.30
C PHE A 26 7.62 -4.79 10.36
N LYS A 27 6.67 -4.23 11.10
CA LYS A 27 5.27 -4.63 11.04
C LYS A 27 4.54 -3.73 10.05
N TYR A 28 3.76 -4.29 9.14
CA TYR A 28 3.02 -3.51 8.13
C TYR A 28 1.65 -4.10 7.82
N LEU A 29 0.71 -3.24 7.42
CA LEU A 29 -0.56 -3.64 6.83
C LEU A 29 -0.35 -3.91 5.34
N SER A 30 -0.70 -5.12 4.91
CA SER A 30 -0.73 -5.48 3.50
C SER A 30 -2.11 -5.17 2.89
N ASN A 31 -2.17 -5.27 1.56
CA ASN A 31 -3.43 -5.19 0.83
C ASN A 31 -4.06 -6.57 0.59
N ASP A 32 -3.70 -7.55 1.43
CA ASP A 32 -4.36 -8.86 1.49
C ASP A 32 -5.42 -8.81 2.59
N PHE A 33 -6.50 -9.58 2.41
CA PHE A 33 -7.64 -9.55 3.32
C PHE A 33 -7.92 -10.94 3.91
N ILE A 34 -8.24 -10.97 5.20
CA ILE A 34 -8.93 -12.09 5.87
C ILE A 34 -10.16 -11.49 6.54
N ASP A 35 -11.34 -12.08 6.32
CA ASP A 35 -12.61 -11.63 6.90
C ASP A 35 -12.88 -10.12 6.75
N ASN A 36 -12.62 -9.57 5.55
CA ASN A 36 -12.71 -8.14 5.21
C ASN A 36 -11.76 -7.21 5.98
N GLN A 37 -10.81 -7.73 6.74
CA GLN A 37 -9.76 -6.95 7.40
C GLN A 37 -8.43 -7.09 6.67
N ARG A 38 -7.67 -5.98 6.62
CA ARG A 38 -6.32 -5.98 6.05
C ARG A 38 -5.40 -6.81 6.93
N LEU A 39 -4.57 -7.63 6.32
CA LEU A 39 -3.66 -8.50 7.04
C LEU A 39 -2.42 -7.73 7.51
N GLU A 40 -2.07 -7.89 8.79
CA GLU A 40 -0.78 -7.47 9.31
C GLU A 40 0.28 -8.52 8.99
N LYS A 41 1.42 -8.06 8.48
CA LYS A 41 2.57 -8.89 8.14
C LYS A 41 3.84 -8.31 8.75
N GLU A 42 4.87 -9.15 8.79
CA GLU A 42 6.20 -8.77 9.22
C GLU A 42 7.21 -8.93 8.08
N GLU A 43 8.20 -8.04 8.03
CA GLU A 43 9.32 -8.08 7.09
C GLU A 43 10.60 -7.81 7.86
N VAL A 44 11.55 -8.76 7.80
CA VAL A 44 12.88 -8.61 8.40
C VAL A 44 13.79 -7.98 7.35
N VAL A 45 14.45 -6.89 7.72
CA VAL A 45 15.42 -6.18 6.89
C VAL A 45 16.68 -5.86 7.67
N ASP A 46 17.71 -5.39 6.97
CA ASP A 46 18.93 -4.90 7.61
C ASP A 46 18.69 -3.58 8.37
N LYS A 47 19.43 -3.37 9.44
CA LYS A 47 19.31 -2.23 10.36
C LYS A 47 19.51 -0.88 9.66
N ASN A 48 20.36 -0.85 8.64
CA ASN A 48 20.68 0.34 7.84
C ASN A 48 19.60 0.69 6.80
N ASP A 49 18.54 -0.12 6.68
CA ASP A 49 17.43 0.19 5.78
C ASP A 49 16.66 1.43 6.27
N TYR A 50 15.96 2.07 5.35
CA TYR A 50 15.20 3.31 5.54
C TYR A 50 14.33 3.29 6.81
N SER A 51 14.08 4.47 7.40
CA SER A 51 13.16 4.62 8.53
C SER A 51 11.72 4.22 8.13
N ILE A 52 10.86 3.94 9.11
CA ILE A 52 9.42 3.70 8.84
C ILE A 52 8.84 4.87 8.04
N PHE A 53 9.21 6.11 8.41
CA PHE A 53 8.69 7.31 7.77
C PHE A 53 9.03 7.35 6.28
N ASP A 54 10.31 7.14 5.94
CA ASP A 54 10.78 7.10 4.56
C ASP A 54 10.09 6.00 3.76
N LYS A 55 9.94 4.80 4.34
CA LYS A 55 9.22 3.69 3.71
C LYS A 55 7.76 4.05 3.44
N ASN A 56 7.08 4.64 4.42
CA ASN A 56 5.69 5.07 4.26
C ASN A 56 5.53 6.17 3.21
N CYS A 57 6.48 7.11 3.10
CA CYS A 57 6.49 8.09 2.01
C CYS A 57 6.57 7.41 0.64
N GLN A 58 7.49 6.46 0.47
CA GLN A 58 7.62 5.72 -0.79
C GLN A 58 6.38 4.90 -1.13
N GLU A 59 5.77 4.25 -0.15
CA GLU A 59 4.55 3.45 -0.34
C GLU A 59 3.32 4.34 -0.63
N TYR A 60 3.24 5.52 0.00
CA TYR A 60 2.20 6.51 -0.27
C TYR A 60 2.28 7.05 -1.70
N ASP A 61 3.49 7.28 -2.21
CA ASP A 61 3.70 7.66 -3.60
C ASP A 61 3.27 6.58 -4.58
N LYS A 62 3.56 5.30 -4.27
CA LYS A 62 3.09 4.15 -5.06
C LYS A 62 1.56 4.08 -5.05
N LEU A 63 0.93 4.31 -3.90
CA LEU A 63 -0.53 4.33 -3.76
C LEU A 63 -1.16 5.44 -4.62
N ASN A 64 -0.63 6.66 -4.53
CA ASN A 64 -1.10 7.79 -5.33
C ASN A 64 -0.94 7.54 -6.84
N LYS A 65 0.19 6.97 -7.26
CA LYS A 65 0.42 6.58 -8.66
C LYS A 65 -0.56 5.52 -9.12
N PHE A 66 -0.82 4.48 -8.31
CA PHE A 66 -1.78 3.44 -8.62
C PHE A 66 -3.20 4.02 -8.81
N ILE A 67 -3.68 4.83 -7.86
CA ILE A 67 -5.01 5.46 -7.94
C ILE A 67 -5.12 6.31 -9.22
N LYS A 68 -4.07 7.08 -9.56
CA LYS A 68 -4.03 7.89 -10.78
C LYS A 68 -4.19 7.03 -12.04
N ILE A 69 -3.45 5.92 -12.13
CA ILE A 69 -3.53 4.99 -13.27
C ILE A 69 -4.93 4.36 -13.36
N GLN A 70 -5.47 3.87 -12.25
CA GLN A 70 -6.80 3.26 -12.24
C GLN A 70 -7.91 4.25 -12.65
N LYS A 71 -7.82 5.52 -12.25
CA LYS A 71 -8.74 6.57 -12.70
C LYS A 71 -8.71 6.78 -14.22
N ILE A 72 -7.55 6.60 -14.86
CA ILE A 72 -7.42 6.66 -16.33
C ILE A 72 -8.08 5.43 -16.96
N VAL A 73 -7.83 4.24 -16.41
CA VAL A 73 -8.44 2.97 -16.88
C VAL A 73 -9.97 3.02 -16.74
N LEU A 74 -10.49 3.56 -15.64
CA LEU A 74 -11.92 3.75 -15.42
C LEU A 74 -12.55 4.61 -16.53
N LYS A 75 -11.91 5.73 -16.89
CA LYS A 75 -12.37 6.59 -17.98
C LYS A 75 -12.41 5.86 -19.32
N LYS A 76 -11.46 4.95 -19.57
CA LYS A 76 -11.45 4.11 -20.77
C LYS A 76 -12.65 3.16 -20.78
N HIS A 77 -12.84 2.35 -19.74
CA HIS A 77 -13.98 1.42 -19.68
C HIS A 77 -15.34 2.10 -19.78
N LYS A 78 -15.48 3.29 -19.17
CA LYS A 78 -16.68 4.11 -19.30
C LYS A 78 -16.97 4.54 -20.75
N LYS A 79 -15.92 4.90 -21.52
CA LYS A 79 -16.07 5.23 -22.95
C LYS A 79 -16.45 4.00 -23.78
N ASP A 80 -15.86 2.86 -23.44
CA ASP A 80 -16.10 1.58 -24.11
C ASP A 80 -17.44 0.93 -23.70
N ARG A 81 -18.21 1.57 -22.79
CA ARG A 81 -19.47 1.05 -22.20
C ARG A 81 -19.31 -0.35 -21.59
N ASN A 82 -18.12 -0.68 -21.11
CA ASN A 82 -17.83 -1.94 -20.42
C ASN A 82 -18.10 -1.77 -18.92
N TYR A 83 -19.37 -1.92 -18.53
CA TYR A 83 -19.83 -1.65 -17.17
C TYR A 83 -19.28 -2.63 -16.13
N ASP A 84 -19.05 -3.90 -16.50
CA ASP A 84 -18.47 -4.89 -15.57
C ASP A 84 -17.03 -4.49 -15.19
N ALA A 85 -16.21 -4.18 -16.20
CA ALA A 85 -14.85 -3.71 -15.96
C ALA A 85 -14.83 -2.35 -15.24
N GLU A 86 -15.78 -1.46 -15.55
CA GLU A 86 -15.95 -0.19 -14.84
C GLU A 86 -16.20 -0.43 -13.34
N ASN A 87 -17.14 -1.30 -12.99
CA ASN A 87 -17.49 -1.61 -11.60
C ASN A 87 -16.31 -2.22 -10.83
N ILE A 88 -15.56 -3.13 -11.45
CA ILE A 88 -14.37 -3.73 -10.85
C ILE A 88 -13.30 -2.67 -10.57
N VAL A 89 -13.00 -1.82 -11.55
CA VAL A 89 -12.00 -0.75 -11.41
C VAL A 89 -12.44 0.28 -10.37
N LYS A 90 -13.73 0.64 -10.33
CA LYS A 90 -14.29 1.56 -9.34
C LYS A 90 -14.16 1.01 -7.91
N SER A 91 -14.45 -0.28 -7.71
CA SER A 91 -14.25 -0.94 -6.42
C SER A 91 -12.77 -0.96 -6.01
N SER A 92 -11.86 -1.21 -6.95
CA SER A 92 -10.42 -1.17 -6.71
C SER A 92 -9.94 0.24 -6.30
N ILE A 93 -10.43 1.30 -6.97
CA ILE A 93 -10.12 2.69 -6.61
C ILE A 93 -10.61 3.00 -5.20
N ASN A 94 -11.85 2.64 -4.87
CA ASN A 94 -12.42 2.88 -3.55
C ASN A 94 -11.62 2.17 -2.45
N LEU A 95 -11.18 0.94 -2.69
CA LEU A 95 -10.33 0.19 -1.76
C LEU A 95 -9.01 0.92 -1.47
N MET A 96 -8.38 1.48 -2.50
CA MET A 96 -7.12 2.22 -2.37
C MET A 96 -7.30 3.61 -1.77
N GLU A 97 -8.37 4.32 -2.10
CA GLU A 97 -8.72 5.61 -1.48
C GLU A 97 -9.02 5.42 0.01
N ASN A 98 -9.66 4.31 0.41
CA ASN A 98 -9.82 3.98 1.83
C ASN A 98 -8.47 3.70 2.49
N PHE A 99 -7.57 2.94 1.83
CA PHE A 99 -6.24 2.71 2.38
C PHE A 99 -5.44 4.01 2.53
N LYS A 100 -5.63 4.96 1.60
CA LYS A 100 -4.99 6.26 1.65
C LYS A 100 -5.33 7.03 2.94
N LYS A 101 -6.56 6.89 3.44
CA LYS A 101 -6.96 7.48 4.73
C LYS A 101 -6.16 6.90 5.90
N ASP A 102 -5.81 5.62 5.84
CA ASP A 102 -4.98 4.98 6.87
C ASP A 102 -3.56 5.57 6.87
N PHE A 103 -2.98 5.79 5.69
CA PHE A 103 -1.71 6.52 5.56
C PHE A 103 -1.83 7.95 6.08
N ASP A 104 -2.86 8.70 5.68
CA ASP A 104 -3.05 10.08 6.12
C ASP A 104 -3.19 10.18 7.65
N SER A 105 -3.90 9.21 8.25
CA SER A 105 -4.03 9.08 9.71
C SER A 105 -2.68 8.76 10.37
N TRP A 106 -1.93 7.82 9.80
CA TRP A 106 -0.60 7.46 10.29
C TRP A 106 0.36 8.66 10.23
N PHE A 107 0.44 9.36 9.10
CA PHE A 107 1.29 10.55 8.97
C PHE A 107 0.89 11.66 9.93
N LYS A 108 -0.41 11.87 10.17
CA LYS A 108 -0.88 12.86 11.17
C LYS A 108 -0.43 12.52 12.58
N LYS A 109 -0.50 11.24 12.97
CA LYS A 109 -0.11 10.76 14.31
C LYS A 109 1.40 10.77 14.51
N ASN A 110 2.15 10.49 13.45
CA ASN A 110 3.62 10.41 13.46
C ASN A 110 4.25 11.65 12.81
N LYS A 111 3.55 12.80 12.86
CA LYS A 111 4.16 14.09 12.55
C LYS A 111 5.31 14.29 13.53
N ILE A 112 6.53 14.28 13.00
CA ILE A 112 7.70 14.87 13.65
C ILE A 112 7.45 16.37 13.80
#